data_AF-A0A553AC77-F1
#
_entry.id   AF-A0A553AC77-F1
#
_cell.length_a   1.000
_cell.length_b   1.000
_cell.length_c   1.000
_cell.angle_alpha   90.00
_cell.angle_beta   90.00
_cell.angle_gamma   90.00
#
_symmetry.space_group_name_H-M   'P 1'
#
loop_
_entity.id
_entity.type
_entity.pdbx_description
1 polymer ?
#
loop_
_entity_poly.entity_id
_entity_poly.type
_entity_poly.pdbx_seq_one_letter_code
_entity_poly.pdbx_strand_id
1 'polypeptide(L)'
;MKNFILFIIPFITIISCDKIPGISDYVGVPPSSEISKEQGLLIAKYTASQNEVFIDGEKYIITDSWATYRFKTKNSKVINKDIYDFLFSVKCIRTGKLLTEQNPTLFLNKNVCLIGENYGYGIGIGIQGSLLSIDFLSNRKPISPENIIVEFQSGNKKQRVNFVKENKASH
;
A
#
# COMPACT_ATOMS: atom_id res chain seq x y z
N MET A 1 -57.94 19.03 -46.17
CA MET A 1 -56.85 18.18 -46.69
C MET A 1 -55.74 18.18 -45.66
N LYS A 2 -55.50 17.04 -45.00
CA LYS A 2 -54.66 16.95 -43.80
C LYS A 2 -53.66 15.82 -44.00
N ASN A 3 -52.48 16.16 -44.49
CA ASN A 3 -51.31 15.29 -44.52
C ASN A 3 -50.16 16.08 -43.88
N PHE A 4 -49.53 15.55 -42.84
CA PHE A 4 -48.17 15.05 -42.95
C PHE A 4 -47.77 14.32 -41.67
N ILE A 5 -47.17 13.17 -41.90
CA ILE A 5 -46.59 12.22 -40.96
C ILE A 5 -45.47 12.89 -40.17
N LEU A 6 -45.46 12.71 -38.85
CA LEU A 6 -44.24 12.74 -38.04
C LEU A 6 -44.31 11.62 -36.99
N PHE A 7 -43.99 10.41 -37.42
CA PHE A 7 -43.23 9.48 -36.58
C PHE A 7 -41.82 10.07 -36.45
N ILE A 8 -41.21 10.06 -35.26
CA ILE A 8 -39.77 9.90 -34.98
C ILE A 8 -39.55 10.21 -33.47
N ILE A 9 -39.23 9.14 -32.72
CA ILE A 9 -38.46 9.07 -31.45
C ILE A 9 -39.20 9.33 -30.11
N PRO A 10 -39.53 8.25 -29.36
CA PRO A 10 -39.38 8.20 -27.92
C PRO A 10 -38.06 7.47 -27.60
N PHE A 11 -36.95 8.21 -27.55
CA PHE A 11 -35.65 7.66 -27.13
C PHE A 11 -34.85 8.75 -26.42
N ILE A 12 -35.32 9.12 -25.22
CA ILE A 12 -34.49 9.76 -24.19
C ILE A 12 -34.68 8.94 -22.92
N THR A 13 -34.26 7.68 -22.99
CA THR A 13 -33.78 6.94 -21.84
C THR A 13 -32.39 6.44 -22.22
N ILE A 14 -31.45 6.50 -21.27
CA ILE A 14 -30.04 6.10 -21.41
C ILE A 14 -29.26 7.20 -22.17
N ILE A 15 -28.41 8.04 -21.55
CA ILE A 15 -27.13 7.71 -20.93
C ILE A 15 -26.87 8.68 -19.77
N SER A 16 -27.02 8.21 -18.54
CA SER A 16 -26.12 8.63 -17.46
C SER A 16 -25.79 7.38 -16.65
N CYS A 17 -25.25 6.39 -17.36
CA CYS A 17 -24.49 5.30 -16.78
C CYS A 17 -23.06 5.81 -16.59
N ASP A 18 -22.75 6.43 -15.46
CA ASP A 18 -21.34 6.55 -14.99
C ASP A 18 -21.19 6.33 -13.49
N LYS A 19 -22.19 5.73 -12.86
CA LYS A 19 -22.03 5.09 -11.56
C LYS A 19 -22.62 3.70 -11.63
N ILE A 20 -21.92 2.81 -12.33
CA ILE A 20 -22.15 1.36 -12.19
C ILE A 20 -21.93 1.07 -10.70
N PRO A 21 -22.98 0.76 -9.92
CA PRO A 21 -22.82 0.38 -8.53
C PRO A 21 -22.10 -0.97 -8.54
N GLY A 22 -20.85 -1.01 -8.10
CA GLY A 22 -20.09 -2.26 -7.98
C GLY A 22 -18.69 -2.24 -8.58
N ILE A 23 -18.31 -1.24 -9.39
CA ILE A 23 -16.89 -1.07 -9.76
C ILE A 23 -16.21 -0.34 -8.61
N SER A 24 -15.56 -1.10 -7.73
CA SER A 24 -14.67 -0.53 -6.73
C SER A 24 -13.61 0.31 -7.44
N ASP A 25 -13.67 1.62 -7.25
CA ASP A 25 -12.69 2.60 -7.76
C ASP A 25 -11.40 2.61 -6.91
N TYR A 26 -11.20 1.53 -6.13
CA TYR A 26 -10.07 1.36 -5.25
C TYR A 26 -8.77 1.22 -6.01
N VAL A 27 -7.87 2.19 -5.82
CA VAL A 27 -6.50 2.12 -6.37
C VAL A 27 -5.66 1.24 -5.47
N GLY A 28 -5.16 0.14 -6.05
CA GLY A 28 -4.16 -0.69 -5.39
C GLY A 28 -2.84 0.06 -5.24
N VAL A 29 -2.01 -0.39 -4.29
CA VAL A 29 -0.65 0.12 -4.17
C VAL A 29 0.25 -0.41 -5.30
N PRO A 30 1.29 0.32 -5.71
CA PRO A 30 2.35 -0.23 -6.55
C PRO A 30 2.95 -1.48 -5.89
N PRO A 31 3.25 -2.56 -6.63
CA PRO A 31 3.72 -3.81 -6.04
C PRO A 31 5.22 -3.82 -5.71
N SER A 32 6.00 -2.82 -6.17
CA SER A 32 7.41 -2.63 -5.79
C SER A 32 7.82 -1.17 -5.81
N SER A 33 8.97 -0.86 -5.22
CA SER A 33 9.58 0.47 -5.24
C SER A 33 9.96 0.92 -6.66
N GLU A 34 10.38 0.00 -7.54
CA GLU A 34 10.69 0.29 -8.95
C GLU A 34 9.43 0.73 -9.70
N ILE A 35 8.33 0.00 -9.57
CA ILE A 35 7.07 0.36 -10.24
C ILE A 35 6.50 1.66 -9.66
N SER A 36 6.62 1.87 -8.35
CA SER A 36 6.27 3.15 -7.71
C SER A 36 7.09 4.32 -8.31
N LYS A 37 8.38 4.11 -8.58
CA LYS A 37 9.25 5.11 -9.22
C LYS A 37 8.84 5.39 -10.67
N GLU A 38 8.60 4.34 -11.46
CA GLU A 38 8.17 4.45 -12.87
C GLU A 38 6.84 5.20 -13.01
N GLN A 39 5.93 5.02 -12.06
CA GLN A 39 4.64 5.71 -12.02
C GLN A 39 4.72 7.13 -11.43
N GLY A 40 5.90 7.57 -10.96
CA GLY A 40 6.08 8.87 -10.30
C GLY A 40 5.41 8.98 -8.93
N LEU A 41 5.17 7.86 -8.27
CA LEU A 41 4.50 7.77 -6.96
C LEU A 41 5.46 7.60 -5.78
N LEU A 42 6.72 7.22 -6.05
CA LEU A 42 7.72 6.96 -5.04
C LEU A 42 8.05 8.23 -4.24
N ILE A 43 7.92 8.13 -2.93
CA ILE A 43 8.30 9.20 -1.99
C ILE A 43 9.73 8.98 -1.52
N ALA A 44 10.04 7.79 -1.02
CA ALA A 44 11.36 7.42 -0.53
C ALA A 44 11.55 5.91 -0.53
N LYS A 45 12.79 5.44 -0.70
CA LYS A 45 13.19 4.07 -0.39
C LYS A 45 13.75 4.01 1.02
N TYR A 46 13.69 2.82 1.62
CA TYR A 46 14.22 2.56 2.95
C TYR A 46 15.09 1.32 2.92
N THR A 47 16.17 1.36 3.69
CA THR A 47 17.02 0.20 3.96
C THR A 47 16.71 -0.31 5.36
N ALA A 48 16.40 -1.60 5.47
CA ALA A 48 16.23 -2.26 6.75
C ALA A 48 17.59 -2.43 7.46
N SER A 49 17.65 -2.15 8.77
CA SER A 49 18.86 -2.34 9.59
C SER A 49 19.32 -3.80 9.65
N GLN A 50 18.41 -4.72 9.36
CA GLN A 50 18.65 -6.15 9.17
C GLN A 50 17.58 -6.67 8.21
N ASN A 51 17.96 -7.56 7.29
CA ASN A 51 17.04 -8.07 6.29
C ASN A 51 16.34 -9.34 6.74
N GLU A 52 16.89 -10.09 7.70
CA GLU A 52 16.31 -11.35 8.17
C GLU A 52 15.41 -11.11 9.39
N VAL A 53 14.21 -11.67 9.36
CA VAL A 53 13.26 -11.61 10.48
C VAL A 53 12.64 -12.96 10.79
N PHE A 54 12.28 -13.17 12.05
CA PHE A 54 11.59 -14.38 12.51
C PHE A 54 10.15 -14.07 12.89
N ILE A 55 9.22 -14.84 12.31
CA ILE A 55 7.79 -14.71 12.57
C ILE A 55 7.26 -16.12 12.78
N ASP A 56 6.75 -16.39 13.98
CA ASP A 56 6.27 -17.70 14.46
C ASP A 56 7.18 -18.89 14.07
N GLY A 57 8.45 -18.76 14.42
CA GLY A 57 9.46 -19.80 14.23
C GLY A 57 9.92 -19.98 12.79
N GLU A 58 9.31 -19.29 11.83
CA GLU A 58 9.74 -19.29 10.43
C GLU A 58 10.65 -18.11 10.13
N LYS A 59 11.62 -18.34 9.25
CA LYS A 59 12.62 -17.33 8.85
C LYS A 59 12.21 -16.68 7.54
N TYR A 60 12.26 -15.34 7.52
CA TYR A 60 11.93 -14.53 6.37
C TYR A 60 13.03 -13.53 6.06
N ILE A 61 13.00 -13.02 4.83
CA ILE A 61 13.86 -11.94 4.35
C ILE A 61 13.02 -10.78 3.84
N ILE A 62 13.36 -9.57 4.28
CA ILE A 62 12.83 -8.30 3.75
C ILE A 62 13.51 -8.08 2.39
N THR A 63 12.72 -7.94 1.33
CA THR A 63 13.24 -7.85 -0.05
C THR A 63 13.09 -6.47 -0.67
N ASP A 64 12.14 -5.67 -0.20
CA ASP A 64 11.94 -4.28 -0.64
C ASP A 64 11.20 -3.51 0.47
N SER A 65 11.46 -2.20 0.56
CA SER A 65 10.76 -1.29 1.48
C SER A 65 10.79 0.15 0.98
N TRP A 66 9.62 0.78 0.88
CA TRP A 66 9.47 2.12 0.33
C TRP A 66 8.23 2.84 0.84
N ALA A 67 8.24 4.17 0.75
CA ALA A 67 7.06 4.99 0.91
C ALA A 67 6.53 5.45 -0.46
N THR A 68 5.22 5.40 -0.68
CA THR A 68 4.58 5.73 -1.95
C THR A 68 3.27 6.46 -1.75
N TYR A 69 2.93 7.33 -2.70
CA TYR A 69 1.54 7.77 -2.88
C TYR A 69 0.74 6.73 -3.67
N ARG A 70 -0.57 6.98 -3.78
CA ARG A 70 -1.50 6.31 -4.70
C ARG A 70 -2.14 7.32 -5.63
N PHE A 71 -2.67 6.87 -6.76
CA PHE A 71 -3.61 7.69 -7.53
C PHE A 71 -4.96 7.79 -6.80
N LYS A 72 -5.74 8.85 -7.10
CA LYS A 72 -7.06 9.06 -6.49
C LYS A 72 -8.07 7.97 -6.88
N THR A 73 -8.02 7.51 -8.12
CA THR A 73 -8.95 6.55 -8.72
C THR A 73 -8.21 5.68 -9.74
N LYS A 74 -8.74 4.50 -10.10
CA LYS A 74 -7.99 3.52 -10.94
C LYS A 74 -7.58 4.08 -12.30
N ASN A 75 -8.40 4.98 -12.84
CA ASN A 75 -8.23 5.58 -14.16
C ASN A 75 -7.66 7.00 -14.10
N SER A 76 -7.29 7.50 -12.91
CA SER A 76 -6.76 8.85 -12.74
C SER A 76 -5.24 8.85 -12.68
N LYS A 77 -4.62 9.88 -13.25
CA LYS A 77 -3.20 10.22 -13.06
C LYS A 77 -2.98 11.23 -11.92
N VAL A 78 -4.05 11.62 -11.23
CA VAL A 78 -3.98 12.56 -10.11
C VAL A 78 -3.55 11.80 -8.86
N ILE A 79 -2.40 12.19 -8.32
CA ILE A 79 -1.85 11.65 -7.08
C ILE A 79 -2.72 12.10 -5.90
N ASN A 80 -3.11 11.16 -5.04
CA ASN A 80 -3.65 11.45 -3.73
C ASN A 80 -2.50 11.79 -2.78
N LYS A 81 -2.41 13.07 -2.36
CA LYS A 81 -1.36 13.55 -1.46
C LYS A 81 -1.79 13.59 0.01
N ASP A 82 -3.04 13.26 0.31
CA ASP A 82 -3.57 13.31 1.67
C ASP A 82 -3.10 12.11 2.51
N ILE A 83 -2.78 11.00 1.83
CA ILE A 83 -2.36 9.73 2.42
C ILE A 83 -1.15 9.23 1.64
N TYR A 84 -0.22 8.59 2.32
CA TYR A 84 0.81 7.78 1.70
C TYR A 84 1.01 6.49 2.49
N ASP A 85 1.58 5.49 1.84
CA ASP A 85 1.83 4.19 2.43
C ASP A 85 3.32 3.99 2.63
N PHE A 86 3.71 3.40 3.75
CA PHE A 86 4.95 2.67 3.84
C PHE A 86 4.66 1.18 3.59
N LEU A 87 5.34 0.64 2.58
CA LEU A 87 5.17 -0.72 2.11
C LEU A 87 6.47 -1.47 2.24
N PHE A 88 6.38 -2.74 2.60
CA PHE A 88 7.52 -3.64 2.59
C PHE A 88 7.10 -5.08 2.31
N SER A 89 7.98 -5.82 1.65
CA SER A 89 7.76 -7.21 1.28
C SER A 89 8.66 -8.13 2.09
N VAL A 90 8.06 -9.20 2.62
CA VAL A 90 8.74 -10.18 3.46
C VAL A 90 8.53 -11.55 2.83
N LYS A 91 9.63 -12.21 2.43
CA LYS A 91 9.65 -13.49 1.71
C LYS A 91 10.13 -14.60 2.63
N CYS A 92 9.39 -15.70 2.73
CA CYS A 92 9.83 -16.86 3.51
C CYS A 92 11.03 -17.49 2.82
N ILE A 93 12.11 -17.72 3.58
CA ILE A 93 13.33 -18.31 3.02
C ILE A 93 13.10 -19.76 2.59
N ARG A 94 12.32 -20.52 3.36
CA ARG A 94 12.05 -21.94 3.11
C ARG A 94 11.17 -22.17 1.88
N THR A 95 10.10 -21.38 1.71
CA THR A 95 9.11 -21.59 0.65
C THR A 95 9.28 -20.67 -0.55
N GLY A 96 10.04 -19.58 -0.39
CA GLY A 96 10.16 -18.53 -1.40
C GLY A 96 8.88 -17.73 -1.63
N LYS A 97 7.82 -17.92 -0.85
CA LYS A 97 6.56 -17.20 -0.98
C LYS A 97 6.55 -15.94 -0.12
N LEU A 98 5.75 -14.95 -0.49
CA LEU A 98 5.52 -13.79 0.36
C LEU A 98 4.78 -14.20 1.64
N LEU A 99 5.01 -13.48 2.74
CA LEU A 99 4.33 -13.71 4.01
C LEU A 99 2.81 -13.60 3.87
N THR A 100 2.35 -12.63 3.10
CA THR A 100 0.94 -12.33 2.82
C THR A 100 0.24 -13.40 1.98
N GLU A 101 0.98 -14.12 1.13
CA GLU A 101 0.49 -15.29 0.38
C GLU A 101 0.30 -16.52 1.28
N GLN A 102 1.08 -16.60 2.35
CA GLN A 102 1.06 -17.72 3.29
C GLN A 102 0.07 -17.51 4.43
N ASN A 103 -0.18 -16.26 4.83
CA ASN A 103 -1.00 -15.92 5.99
C ASN A 103 -1.92 -14.71 5.73
N PRO A 104 -3.12 -14.92 5.16
CA PRO A 104 -4.07 -13.84 4.97
C PRO A 104 -4.67 -13.34 6.30
N THR A 105 -4.40 -12.06 6.58
CA THR A 105 -5.11 -11.10 7.47
C THR A 105 -5.23 -11.32 8.98
N LEU A 106 -5.47 -12.51 9.54
CA LEU A 106 -5.73 -12.64 10.99
C LEU A 106 -4.47 -12.67 11.88
N PHE A 107 -3.31 -12.87 11.26
CA PHE A 107 -2.07 -13.20 11.96
C PHE A 107 -1.12 -12.01 12.16
N LEU A 108 -1.13 -11.06 11.22
CA LEU A 108 -0.09 -10.03 11.13
C LEU A 108 -0.14 -9.04 12.30
N ASN A 109 -1.34 -8.66 12.77
CA ASN A 109 -1.47 -7.69 13.84
C ASN A 109 -0.94 -8.18 15.21
N LYS A 110 -0.78 -9.49 15.41
CA LYS A 110 -0.18 -10.03 16.64
C LYS A 110 1.34 -10.07 16.58
N ASN A 111 1.88 -10.28 15.37
CA ASN A 111 3.27 -10.63 15.18
C ASN A 111 4.08 -9.54 14.48
N VAL A 112 3.44 -8.50 13.95
CA VAL A 112 4.13 -7.38 13.32
C VAL A 112 3.41 -6.09 13.71
N CYS A 113 4.14 -5.15 14.31
CA CYS A 113 3.56 -3.86 14.72
C CYS A 113 4.49 -2.68 14.45
N LEU A 114 3.89 -1.52 14.18
CA LEU A 114 4.60 -0.26 14.13
C LEU A 114 4.99 0.15 15.55
N ILE A 115 6.26 0.50 15.75
CA ILE A 115 6.77 1.07 16.98
C ILE A 115 7.10 2.54 16.75
N GLY A 116 6.49 3.42 17.54
CA GLY A 116 6.74 4.85 17.50
C GLY A 116 5.46 5.66 17.50
N GLU A 117 5.58 6.91 17.06
CA GLU A 117 4.44 7.81 16.94
C GLU A 117 3.50 7.36 15.81
N ASN A 118 2.20 7.44 16.09
CA ASN A 118 1.18 7.12 15.10
C ASN A 118 0.89 8.35 14.24
N TYR A 119 1.53 8.40 13.08
CA TYR A 119 1.28 9.41 12.05
C TYR A 119 0.16 9.03 11.07
N GLY A 120 -0.52 7.90 11.30
CA GLY A 120 -1.44 7.28 10.36
C GLY A 120 -2.83 6.97 10.93
N TYR A 121 -3.50 6.02 10.29
CA TYR A 121 -4.86 5.57 10.67
C TYR A 121 -4.86 4.57 11.84
N GLY A 122 -3.68 4.09 12.27
CA GLY A 122 -3.56 3.12 13.35
C GLY A 122 -2.10 2.75 13.63
N ILE A 123 -1.88 2.02 14.73
CA ILE A 123 -0.57 1.49 15.15
C ILE A 123 -0.28 0.07 14.59
N GLY A 124 -1.17 -0.45 13.74
CA GLY A 124 -1.10 -1.81 13.20
C GLY A 124 -0.57 -1.87 11.76
N ILE A 125 -0.30 -3.08 11.29
CA ILE A 125 0.17 -3.34 9.92
C ILE A 125 -0.92 -4.07 9.14
N GLY A 126 -1.37 -3.43 8.06
CA GLY A 126 -2.33 -3.99 7.12
C GLY A 126 -1.68 -4.82 6.03
N ILE A 127 -2.52 -5.37 5.14
CA ILE A 127 -2.09 -5.96 3.87
C ILE A 127 -2.64 -5.10 2.73
N GLN A 128 -1.76 -4.68 1.82
CA GLN A 128 -2.13 -3.98 0.60
C GLN A 128 -1.41 -4.61 -0.60
N GLY A 129 -2.15 -5.11 -1.60
CA GLY A 129 -1.53 -5.69 -2.80
C GLY A 129 -0.51 -6.81 -2.50
N SER A 130 -0.79 -7.66 -1.51
CA SER A 130 0.14 -8.68 -0.99
C SER A 130 1.41 -8.13 -0.33
N LEU A 131 1.45 -6.87 0.06
CA LEU A 131 2.53 -6.24 0.82
C LEU A 131 2.08 -5.96 2.24
N LEU A 132 3.03 -5.87 3.18
CA LEU A 132 2.77 -5.30 4.49
C LEU A 132 2.69 -3.78 4.34
N SER A 133 1.64 -3.18 4.90
CA SER A 133 1.33 -1.75 4.72
C SER A 133 1.10 -1.03 6.03
N ILE A 134 1.61 0.19 6.09
CA ILE A 134 1.31 1.17 7.12
C ILE A 134 0.84 2.44 6.41
N ASP A 135 -0.41 2.81 6.66
CA ASP A 135 -1.07 3.92 5.98
C ASP A 135 -0.93 5.20 6.84
N PHE A 136 -0.23 6.20 6.30
CA PHE A 136 0.08 7.46 6.99
C PHE A 136 -0.76 8.63 6.46
N LEU A 137 -1.12 9.53 7.36
CA LEU A 137 -1.78 10.80 7.04
C LEU A 137 -0.72 11.86 6.78
N SER A 138 -0.65 12.39 5.56
CA SER A 138 0.37 13.38 5.18
C SER A 138 0.36 14.65 6.03
N ASN A 139 -0.80 15.00 6.60
CA ASN A 139 -0.98 16.20 7.44
C ASN A 139 -0.57 16.00 8.90
N ARG A 140 -0.24 14.78 9.35
CA ARG A 140 0.13 14.49 10.75
C ARG A 140 1.64 14.50 11.01
N LYS A 141 2.44 14.70 9.94
CA LYS A 141 3.92 14.78 9.89
C LYS A 141 4.65 13.54 10.41
N PRO A 142 5.93 13.35 10.07
CA PRO A 142 6.57 13.83 8.83
C PRO A 142 6.13 12.96 7.65
N ILE A 143 6.00 13.54 6.45
CA ILE A 143 5.90 12.74 5.22
C ILE A 143 7.28 12.12 4.99
N SER A 144 7.36 10.80 4.87
CA SER A 144 8.62 10.03 4.83
C SER A 144 9.54 10.31 6.02
N PRO A 145 9.21 9.80 7.23
CA PRO A 145 10.10 9.91 8.39
C PRO A 145 11.49 9.34 8.07
N GLU A 146 12.53 9.86 8.73
CA GLU A 146 13.90 9.35 8.55
C GLU A 146 14.04 7.88 8.98
N ASN A 147 13.20 7.46 9.91
CA ASN A 147 13.15 6.10 10.40
C ASN A 147 11.72 5.60 10.58
N ILE A 148 11.51 4.32 10.31
CA ILE A 148 10.28 3.60 10.64
C ILE A 148 10.71 2.34 11.39
N ILE A 149 10.19 2.14 12.60
CA ILE A 149 10.55 0.97 13.41
C ILE A 149 9.39 -0.01 13.38
N VAL A 150 9.67 -1.24 12.96
CA VAL A 150 8.72 -2.35 12.98
C VAL A 150 9.22 -3.41 13.94
N GLU A 151 8.37 -3.86 14.85
CA GLU A 151 8.65 -5.00 15.71
C GLU A 151 7.99 -6.26 15.13
N PHE A 152 8.81 -7.29 14.95
CA PHE A 152 8.41 -8.63 14.58
C PHE A 152 8.44 -9.51 15.83
N GLN A 153 7.38 -10.29 16.05
CA GLN A 153 7.23 -11.17 17.19
C GLN A 153 7.12 -12.62 16.72
N SER A 154 7.79 -13.51 17.46
CA SER A 154 7.78 -14.95 17.28
C SER A 154 7.73 -15.61 18.65
N GLY A 155 6.53 -15.96 19.11
CA GLY A 155 6.30 -16.37 20.49
C GLY A 155 6.62 -15.23 21.46
N ASN A 156 7.52 -15.47 22.42
CA ASN A 156 7.96 -14.45 23.40
C ASN A 156 9.14 -13.60 22.92
N LYS A 157 9.71 -13.90 21.74
CA LYS A 157 10.84 -13.16 21.19
C LYS A 157 10.34 -11.98 20.36
N LYS A 158 10.96 -10.82 20.55
CA LYS A 158 10.70 -9.58 19.81
C LYS A 158 11.97 -9.18 19.07
N GLN A 159 11.81 -8.80 17.80
CA GLN A 159 12.87 -8.35 16.93
C GLN A 159 12.46 -7.01 16.33
N ARG A 160 13.23 -5.97 16.60
CA ARG A 160 12.98 -4.64 16.03
C ARG A 160 13.83 -4.44 14.80
N VAL A 161 13.20 -4.01 13.72
CA VAL A 161 13.87 -3.61 12.48
C VAL A 161 13.68 -2.11 12.32
N ASN A 162 14.79 -1.40 12.15
CA ASN A 162 14.76 0.01 11.83
C ASN A 162 14.89 0.16 10.31
N PHE A 163 13.87 0.68 9.67
CA PHE A 163 13.90 1.07 8.26
C PHE A 163 14.39 2.50 8.17
N VAL A 164 15.62 2.69 7.70
CA VAL A 164 16.25 4.00 7.57
C VAL A 164 16.03 4.50 6.16
N LYS A 165 15.54 5.73 6.03
CA LYS A 165 15.31 6.36 4.73
C LYS A 165 16.63 6.43 3.96
N GLU A 166 16.63 5.98 2.72
CA GLU A 166 17.77 6.16 1.83
C GLU A 166 17.89 7.66 1.53
N ASN A 167 19.02 8.26 1.92
CA ASN A 167 19.33 9.62 1.47
C ASN A 167 19.38 9.60 -0.05
N LYS A 168 18.76 10.60 -0.71
CA LYS A 168 19.01 10.83 -2.14
C LYS A 168 20.52 10.85 -2.32
N ALA A 169 21.07 9.88 -3.06
CA ALA A 169 22.37 10.07 -3.66
C ALA A 169 22.27 11.39 -4.45
N SER A 170 22.99 12.40 -3.98
CA SER A 170 23.14 13.66 -4.69
C SER A 170 23.69 13.31 -6.08
N HIS A 171 22.88 13.53 -7.10
CA HIS A 171 23.36 13.68 -8.47
C HIS A 171 23.49 15.17 -8.74
#